data_AF-A0A317IRY9-F1
#
_entry.id   AF-A0A317IRY9-F1
#
_cell.length_a   1.000
_cell.length_b   1.000
_cell.length_c   1.000
_cell.angle_alpha   90.00
_cell.angle_beta   90.00
_cell.angle_gamma   90.00
#
_symmetry.space_group_name_H-M   'P 1'
#
loop_
_entity.id
_entity.type
_entity.pdbx_description
1 polymer ?
#
loop_
_entity_poly.entity_id
_entity_poly.type
_entity_poly.pdbx_seq_one_letter_code
_entity_poly.pdbx_strand_id
1 'polypeptide(L)' 'MRPVHLIATASILALANCPIPPAEPQALGLLSGQLAHDRVTKLTSQVHWHNSLYQAEDVARREGKMVLWLHMLGDIKGDT' A
#
# COMPACT_ATOMS: atom_id res chain seq x y z
N MET A 1 51.58 5.02 -3.95
CA MET A 1 50.61 4.59 -2.92
C MET A 1 49.57 5.68 -2.75
N ARG A 2 48.31 5.28 -2.52
CA ARG A 2 47.07 6.03 -2.81
C ARG A 2 46.94 7.38 -2.08
N PRO A 3 46.30 8.37 -2.72
CA PRO A 3 45.96 9.66 -2.12
C PRO A 3 44.54 9.68 -1.53
N VAL A 4 44.25 10.78 -0.80
CA VAL A 4 42.92 11.35 -0.51
C VAL A 4 42.12 10.72 0.64
N HIS A 5 42.28 11.29 1.82
CA HIS A 5 41.16 11.58 2.71
C HIS A 5 41.24 13.06 3.06
N LEU A 6 40.31 13.88 2.58
CA LEU A 6 39.91 15.10 3.31
C LEU A 6 38.63 15.68 2.69
N ILE A 7 37.54 15.52 3.44
CA ILE A 7 36.45 16.49 3.61
C ILE A 7 35.58 16.75 2.36
N ALA A 8 34.61 15.86 2.15
CA ALA A 8 33.32 16.24 1.59
C ALA A 8 32.33 16.36 2.75
N THR A 9 32.26 17.54 3.37
CA THR A 9 31.27 17.86 4.40
C THR A 9 30.49 19.11 4.01
N ALA A 10 29.21 19.11 4.39
CA ALA A 10 28.26 20.21 4.38
C ALA A 10 27.43 20.41 3.09
N SER A 11 26.51 19.49 2.85
CA SER A 11 25.22 19.80 2.19
C SER A 11 24.09 18.99 2.82
N ILE A 12 23.81 19.21 4.10
CA ILE A 12 22.57 18.73 4.73
C ILE A 12 22.07 19.83 5.67
N LEU A 13 21.31 20.80 5.14
CA LEU A 13 20.49 21.68 5.96
C LEU A 13 19.38 22.32 5.11
N ALA A 14 18.30 21.58 4.83
CA ALA A 14 17.12 22.15 4.17
C ALA A 14 15.80 21.41 4.48
N LEU A 15 15.63 20.84 5.68
CA LEU A 15 14.37 20.17 6.10
C LEU A 15 13.61 20.89 7.22
N ALA A 16 14.02 22.10 7.63
CA ALA A 16 13.48 22.75 8.83
C ALA A 16 12.14 23.49 8.63
N ASN A 17 11.63 23.64 7.40
CA ASN A 17 10.51 24.55 7.13
C ASN A 17 9.34 23.91 6.35
N CYS A 18 9.01 22.65 6.64
CA CYS A 18 7.74 22.09 6.17
C CYS A 18 6.62 22.49 7.16
N PRO A 19 5.66 23.34 6.79
CA PRO A 19 4.51 23.60 7.65
C PRO A 19 3.72 22.31 7.80
N ILE A 20 3.63 21.83 9.04
CA ILE A 20 2.80 20.66 9.39
C ILE A 20 1.35 21.12 9.22
N PRO A 21 0.58 20.56 8.27
CA PRO A 21 -0.84 20.88 8.16
C PRO A 21 -1.53 20.51 9.48
N PRO A 22 -2.50 21.32 9.95
CA PRO A 22 -3.26 20.98 11.14
C PRO A 22 -3.90 19.60 10.94
N ALA A 23 -3.79 18.74 11.97
CA ALA A 23 -4.43 17.44 11.97
C ALA A 23 -5.95 17.65 11.86
N GLU A 24 -6.53 17.35 10.70
CA GLU A 24 -7.97 17.32 10.54
C GLU A 24 -8.54 16.26 11.48
N PRO A 25 -9.65 16.53 12.19
CA PRO A 25 -10.34 15.50 12.94
C PRO A 25 -10.73 14.42 11.95
N GLN A 26 -10.16 13.23 12.09
CA GLN A 26 -10.64 12.05 11.37
C GLN A 26 -12.02 11.75 11.94
N ALA A 27 -13.05 12.41 11.41
CA ALA A 27 -14.41 12.02 11.64
C ALA A 27 -14.46 10.54 11.29
N LEU A 28 -14.73 9.70 12.30
CA LEU A 28 -14.86 8.26 12.14
C LEU A 28 -16.11 8.05 11.28
N GLY A 29 -15.95 8.20 9.97
CA GLY A 29 -17.01 8.11 8.99
C GLY A 29 -17.41 6.66 8.90
N LEU A 30 -18.29 6.23 9.80
CA LEU A 30 -18.88 4.92 9.75
C LEU A 30 -19.55 4.78 8.39
N LEU A 31 -19.05 3.82 7.60
CA LEU A 31 -19.66 3.49 6.33
C LEU A 31 -21.06 2.97 6.62
N SER A 32 -22.04 3.34 5.78
CA SER A 32 -23.35 2.69 5.85
C SER A 32 -23.18 1.19 5.56
N GLY A 33 -24.01 0.36 6.20
CA GLY A 33 -23.96 -1.09 6.00
C GLY A 33 -24.09 -1.49 4.52
N GLN A 34 -24.94 -0.80 3.77
CA GLN A 34 -25.07 -1.01 2.32
C GLN A 34 -23.78 -0.71 1.57
N LEU A 35 -23.13 0.42 1.85
CA LEU A 35 -21.89 0.80 1.18
C LEU A 35 -20.75 -0.16 1.52
N ALA A 36 -20.69 -0.64 2.77
CA ALA A 36 -19.72 -1.65 3.18
C ALA A 36 -19.96 -2.98 2.44
N HIS A 37 -21.21 -3.44 2.38
CA HIS A 37 -21.61 -4.64 1.65
C HIS A 37 -21.28 -4.57 0.16
N ASP A 38 -21.60 -3.45 -0.50
CA ASP A 38 -21.32 -3.26 -1.93
C ASP A 38 -19.81 -3.28 -2.21
N ARG A 39 -19.00 -2.66 -1.34
CA ARG A 39 -17.55 -2.65 -1.46
C ARG A 39 -16.92 -4.03 -1.23
N VAL A 40 -17.37 -4.75 -0.20
CA VAL A 40 -16.92 -6.14 0.07
C VAL A 40 -17.32 -7.04 -1.09
N THR A 41 -18.53 -6.92 -1.59
CA THR A 41 -19.00 -7.69 -2.75
C THR A 41 -18.15 -7.42 -3.97
N LYS A 42 -17.83 -6.15 -4.27
CA LYS A 42 -16.92 -5.80 -5.35
C LYS A 42 -15.54 -6.43 -5.16
N LEU A 43 -14.98 -6.34 -3.95
CA LEU A 43 -13.64 -6.82 -3.64
C LEU A 43 -13.54 -8.35 -3.68
N THR A 44 -14.60 -9.05 -3.31
CA THR A 44 -14.64 -10.53 -3.25
C THR A 44 -15.07 -11.20 -4.55
N SER A 45 -15.92 -10.53 -5.35
CA SER A 45 -16.49 -11.12 -6.58
C SER A 45 -15.80 -10.67 -7.86
N GLN A 46 -15.26 -9.44 -7.91
CA GLN A 46 -14.68 -8.88 -9.13
C GLN A 46 -13.16 -9.00 -9.18
N VAL A 47 -12.51 -9.21 -8.03
CA VAL A 47 -11.06 -9.47 -7.96
C VAL A 47 -10.84 -10.97 -7.85
N HIS A 48 -10.05 -11.51 -8.77
CA HIS A 48 -9.63 -12.90 -8.71
C HIS A 48 -8.41 -13.03 -7.79
N TRP A 49 -8.65 -13.51 -6.56
CA TRP A 49 -7.59 -13.71 -5.57
C TRP A 49 -6.88 -15.05 -5.82
N HIS A 50 -5.56 -14.99 -5.98
CA HIS A 50 -4.72 -16.19 -6.07
C HIS A 50 -4.24 -16.61 -4.68
N ASN A 51 -4.23 -17.91 -4.42
CA ASN A 51 -3.81 -18.48 -3.13
C ASN A 51 -2.29 -18.68 -3.01
N SER A 52 -1.53 -18.36 -4.07
CA SER A 52 -0.07 -18.45 -4.08
C SER A 52 0.55 -17.37 -4.95
N LEU A 53 1.73 -16.90 -4.54
CA LEU A 53 2.50 -15.92 -5.29
C LEU A 53 2.90 -16.46 -6.68
N TYR A 54 3.36 -17.71 -6.74
CA TYR A 54 3.78 -18.34 -7.99
C TYR A 54 2.67 -18.37 -9.06
N GLN A 55 1.44 -18.68 -8.66
CA GLN A 55 0.30 -18.65 -9.58
C GLN A 55 0.01 -17.22 -10.08
N ALA A 56 0.06 -16.24 -9.17
CA ALA A 56 -0.17 -14.84 -9.52
C ALA A 56 0.91 -14.32 -10.50
N GLU A 57 2.17 -14.68 -10.29
CA GLU A 57 3.28 -14.31 -11.17
C GLU A 57 3.15 -14.92 -12.56
N ASP A 58 2.77 -16.20 -12.68
CA ASP A 58 2.59 -16.84 -13.99
C ASP A 58 1.44 -16.20 -14.79
N VAL A 59 0.31 -15.90 -14.13
CA VAL A 59 -0.82 -15.20 -14.75
C VAL A 59 -0.42 -13.78 -15.15
N ALA A 60 0.20 -13.02 -14.25
CA ALA A 60 0.65 -11.65 -14.51
C ALA A 60 1.64 -11.58 -15.67
N ARG A 61 2.58 -12.53 -15.76
CA ARG A 61 3.53 -12.66 -16.87
C ARG A 61 2.85 -12.96 -18.19
N ARG A 62 1.86 -13.86 -18.22
CA ARG A 62 1.10 -14.19 -19.43
C ARG A 62 0.22 -13.05 -19.91
N GLU A 63 -0.36 -12.29 -18.98
CA GLU A 63 -1.29 -11.20 -19.28
C GLU A 63 -0.63 -9.82 -19.39
N GLY A 64 0.67 -9.70 -19.08
CA GLY A 64 1.39 -8.43 -19.08
C GLY A 64 0.89 -7.46 -18.00
N LYS A 65 0.46 -7.98 -16.85
CA LYS A 65 -0.11 -7.19 -15.73
C LYS A 65 0.83 -7.15 -14.53
N MET A 66 0.60 -6.20 -13.62
CA MET A 66 1.30 -6.10 -12.34
C MET A 66 0.73 -7.09 -11.31
N VAL A 67 1.57 -7.60 -10.43
CA VAL A 67 1.16 -8.36 -9.24
C VAL A 67 0.93 -7.41 -8.07
N LEU A 68 -0.29 -7.42 -7.51
CA LEU A 68 -0.58 -6.84 -6.19
C LEU A 68 -0.54 -7.96 -5.15
N TRP A 69 0.38 -7.86 -4.19
CA TRP A 69 0.49 -8.81 -3.10
C TRP A 69 -0.04 -8.20 -1.80
N LEU A 70 -1.00 -8.87 -1.16
CA LEU A 70 -1.60 -8.44 0.09
C LEU A 70 -1.54 -9.57 1.12
N HIS A 71 -0.94 -9.28 2.28
CA HIS A 71 -1.00 -10.18 3.43
C HIS A 71 -2.06 -9.63 4.40
N MET A 72 -3.22 -10.28 4.43
CA MET A 72 -4.34 -9.87 5.27
C MET A 72 -4.43 -10.74 6.53
N LEU A 73 -4.86 -10.14 7.63
CA LEU A 73 -5.24 -10.86 8.85
C LEU A 73 -6.77 -10.93 8.90
N GLY A 74 -7.33 -12.14 8.98
CA GLY A 74 -8.78 -12.39 8.95
C GLY A 74 -9.32 -12.68 7.53
N ASP A 75 -10.65 -12.83 7.40
CA ASP A 75 -11.33 -13.00 6.11
C ASP A 75 -11.66 -11.63 5.50
N ILE A 76 -11.37 -11.45 4.21
CA ILE A 76 -11.70 -10.24 3.45
C ILE A 76 -13.21 -9.97 3.38
N LYS A 77 -14.04 -10.99 3.59
CA LYS A 77 -15.50 -10.87 3.69
C LYS A 77 -15.97 -10.17 4.96
N GLY A 78 -15.12 -10.11 5.98
CA GLY A 78 -15.47 -9.50 7.26
C GLY A 78 -16.46 -10.32 8.08
N ASP A 79 -16.52 -11.65 7.88
CA ASP A 79 -17.20 -12.54 8.82
C ASP A 79 -16.47 -12.47 10.17
N THR A 80 -17.14 -11.89 11.17
CA THR A 80 -16.70 -11.86 12.58
C THR A 80 -17.23 -13.07 13.33
#